data_AF-A0A5S9MBZ0-F1
#
_entry.id   AF-A0A5S9MBZ0-F1
#
_cell.length_a   1.000
_cell.length_b   1.000
_cell.length_c   1.000
_cell.angle_alpha   90.00
_cell.angle_beta   90.00
_cell.angle_gamma   90.00
#
_symmetry.space_group_name_H-M   'P 1'
#
loop_
_entity.id
_entity.type
_entity.pdbx_description
1 polymer ?
#
loop_
_entity_poly.entity_id
_entity_poly.type
_entity_poly.pdbx_seq_one_letter_code
_entity_poly.pdbx_strand_id
1 'polypeptide(L)'
;MLQIGDAITIEYVNENKEVKTAKSKVLENNNDDICINYPADKETGRTIYLNQQTEITVFFFLTKTKFHTNVQAKSSEREKKISR
;
A
#
# COMPACT_ATOMS: atom_id res chain seq x y z
N MET A 1 -12.43 1.53 -11.32
CA MET A 1 -11.75 0.44 -10.59
C MET A 1 -10.25 0.64 -10.76
N LEU A 2 -9.46 0.54 -9.69
CA LEU A 2 -8.00 0.69 -9.76
C LEU A 2 -7.38 -0.35 -10.69
N GLN A 3 -6.45 0.09 -11.53
CA GLN A 3 -5.74 -0.73 -12.51
C GLN A 3 -4.34 -1.09 -12.01
N ILE A 4 -3.77 -2.18 -12.53
CA ILE A 4 -2.37 -2.52 -12.29
C ILE A 4 -1.49 -1.34 -12.73
N GLY A 5 -0.56 -0.93 -11.87
CA GLY A 5 0.33 0.20 -12.09
C GLY A 5 -0.20 1.55 -11.58
N ASP A 6 -1.49 1.65 -11.22
CA ASP A 6 -2.04 2.88 -10.64
C ASP A 6 -1.29 3.27 -9.36
N ALA A 7 -0.96 4.55 -9.26
CA ALA A 7 -0.28 5.09 -8.10
C ALA A 7 -1.25 5.26 -6.94
N ILE A 8 -0.82 4.82 -5.75
CA ILE A 8 -1.52 5.05 -4.50
C ILE A 8 -0.61 5.75 -3.51
N THR A 9 -1.21 6.52 -2.61
CA THR A 9 -0.54 7.10 -1.45
C THR A 9 -1.12 6.48 -0.20
N ILE A 10 -0.26 6.11 0.75
CA ILE A 10 -0.64 5.49 2.00
C ILE A 10 -0.25 6.44 3.11
N GLU A 11 -1.20 6.78 3.98
CA GLU A 11 -0.93 7.45 5.24
C GLU A 11 -1.00 6.43 6.37
N TYR A 12 -0.04 6.51 7.28
CA TYR A 12 0.09 5.59 8.40
C TYR A 12 0.72 6.31 9.59
N VAL A 13 0.57 5.73 10.78
CA VAL A 13 1.25 6.19 11.99
C VAL A 13 2.48 5.32 12.22
N ASN A 14 3.67 5.91 12.28
CA ASN A 14 4.92 5.18 12.53
C ASN A 14 5.11 4.84 14.01
N GLU A 15 6.20 4.14 14.34
CA GLU A 15 6.55 3.78 15.72
C GLU A 15 6.70 4.98 16.67
N ASN A 16 7.02 6.16 16.13
CA ASN A 16 7.17 7.40 16.88
C ASN A 16 5.83 8.14 17.07
N LYS A 17 4.71 7.54 16.69
CA LYS A 17 3.35 8.14 16.70
C LYS A 17 3.21 9.35 15.78
N GLU A 18 4.02 9.42 14.75
CA GLU A 18 3.96 10.47 13.73
C GLU A 18 3.14 9.99 12.53
N VAL A 19 2.31 10.88 11.99
CA VAL A 19 1.63 10.64 10.72
C VAL A 19 2.62 10.79 9.58
N LYS A 20 2.83 9.71 8.84
CA LYS A 20 3.76 9.63 7.70
C LYS A 20 3.02 9.21 6.44
N THR A 21 3.64 9.46 5.29
CA THR A 21 3.08 9.09 3.99
C THR A 21 4.07 8.27 3.18
N ALA A 22 3.56 7.27 2.48
CA ALA A 22 4.30 6.42 1.56
C ALA A 22 3.62 6.37 0.20
N LYS A 23 4.38 6.06 -0.83
CA LYS A 23 3.88 5.85 -2.19
C LYS A 23 4.01 4.37 -2.56
N SER A 24 3.03 3.86 -3.27
CA SER A 24 3.08 2.54 -3.87
C SER A 24 2.34 2.51 -5.21
N LYS A 25 2.34 1.35 -5.86
CA LYS A 25 1.58 1.05 -7.07
C LYS A 25 0.81 -0.25 -6.89
N VAL A 26 -0.36 -0.31 -7.50
CA VAL A 26 -1.15 -1.54 -7.59
C VAL A 26 -0.36 -2.58 -8.37
N LEU A 27 -0.19 -3.75 -7.77
CA LEU A 27 0.45 -4.91 -8.37
C LEU A 27 -0.60 -5.87 -8.94
N GLU A 28 -1.64 -6.16 -8.17
CA GLU A 28 -2.75 -7.05 -8.54
C GLU A 28 -4.06 -6.50 -7.96
N ASN A 29 -5.18 -6.79 -8.64
CA ASN A 29 -6.51 -6.44 -8.19
C ASN A 29 -7.41 -7.67 -8.36
N ASN A 30 -7.70 -8.33 -7.24
CA ASN A 30 -8.46 -9.55 -7.19
C ASN A 30 -9.77 -9.27 -6.44
N ASN A 31 -10.74 -8.59 -7.06
CA ASN A 31 -12.11 -8.26 -6.62
C ASN A 31 -12.34 -7.87 -5.13
N ASP A 32 -11.94 -8.71 -4.19
CA ASP A 32 -11.95 -8.55 -2.74
C ASP A 32 -10.67 -7.87 -2.20
N ASP A 33 -9.50 -8.09 -2.83
CA ASP A 33 -8.20 -7.61 -2.35
C ASP A 33 -7.41 -6.84 -3.43
N ILE A 34 -6.68 -5.81 -2.99
CA ILE A 34 -5.70 -5.09 -3.80
C ILE A 34 -4.32 -5.39 -3.26
N CYS A 35 -3.48 -6.04 -4.07
CA CYS A 35 -2.07 -6.19 -3.76
C CYS A 35 -1.29 -5.02 -4.32
N ILE A 36 -0.34 -4.52 -3.55
CA ILE A 36 0.47 -3.36 -3.90
C ILE A 36 1.94 -3.74 -3.80
N ASN A 37 2.79 -3.01 -4.52
CA ASN A 37 4.23 -3.10 -4.26
C ASN A 37 4.55 -2.67 -2.82
N TYR A 38 5.72 -3.09 -2.33
CA TYR A 38 6.24 -2.59 -1.07
C TYR A 38 6.24 -1.06 -1.07
N PRO A 39 5.51 -0.40 -0.15
CA PRO A 39 5.43 1.04 -0.14
C PRO A 39 6.79 1.66 0.19
N ALA A 40 7.09 2.78 -0.45
CA ALA A 40 8.27 3.58 -0.14
C ALA A 40 7.86 4.85 0.57
N ASP A 41 8.49 5.15 1.70
CA ASP A 41 8.32 6.40 2.43
C ASP A 41 8.56 7.60 1.49
N LYS A 42 7.67 8.58 1.55
CA LYS A 42 7.64 9.69 0.60
C LYS A 42 8.87 10.61 0.72
N GLU A 43 9.42 10.75 1.93
CA GLU A 43 10.51 11.68 2.23
C GLU A 43 11.87 11.02 1.97
N THR A 44 12.02 9.78 2.42
CA THR A 44 13.30 9.06 2.41
C THR A 44 13.47 8.13 1.21
N GLY A 45 12.38 7.77 0.53
CA GLY A 45 12.37 6.78 -0.56
C GLY A 45 12.66 5.34 -0.09
N ARG A 46 12.80 5.11 1.22
CA ARG A 46 13.07 3.79 1.76
C ARG A 46 11.79 2.96 1.81
N THR A 47 11.92 1.68 1.51
CA THR A 47 10.82 0.73 1.71
C THR A 47 10.38 0.74 3.16
N ILE A 48 9.06 0.81 3.37
CA ILE A 48 8.45 0.67 4.69
C ILE A 48 7.76 -0.68 4.82
N TYR A 49 7.76 -1.20 6.04
CA TYR A 49 7.06 -2.42 6.39
C TYR A 49 5.82 -2.04 7.20
N LEU A 50 4.65 -2.31 6.63
CA LEU A 50 3.39 -2.18 7.34
C LEU A 50 3.12 -3.51 8.05
N ASN A 51 3.09 -3.48 9.38
CA ASN A 51 2.82 -4.67 10.17
C ASN A 51 1.40 -5.17 9.88
N GLN A 52 1.17 -6.47 10.14
CA GLN A 52 -0.18 -7.00 10.08
C GLN A 52 -1.09 -6.20 11.01
N GLN A 53 -2.29 -5.85 10.53
CA GLN A 53 -3.29 -5.07 11.25
C GLN A 53 -2.94 -3.59 11.48
N THR A 54 -1.88 -3.05 10.85
CA THR A 54 -1.69 -1.60 10.83
C THR A 54 -2.85 -0.95 10.08
N GLU A 55 -3.61 -0.10 10.78
CA GLU A 55 -4.62 0.74 10.16
C GLU A 55 -3.94 1.82 9.32
N ILE A 56 -4.33 1.90 8.05
CA ILE A 56 -3.80 2.83 7.09
C ILE A 56 -4.92 3.53 6.34
N THR A 57 -4.67 4.76 5.91
CA THR A 57 -5.54 5.46 4.96
C THR A 57 -4.90 5.38 3.58
N VAL A 58 -5.61 4.79 2.62
CA VAL A 58 -5.15 4.71 1.23
C VAL A 58 -5.84 5.80 0.42
N PHE A 59 -5.06 6.62 -0.25
CA PHE A 59 -5.49 7.64 -1.20
C PHE A 59 -5.15 7.24 -2.62
N PHE A 60 -6.11 7.43 -3.52
CA PHE A 60 -5.92 7.16 -4.94
C PHE A 60 -6.80 8.07 -5.78
N PHE A 61 -6.48 8.17 -7.07
CA PHE A 61 -7.28 8.93 -8.03
C PHE A 61 -8.00 7.97 -8.96
N LEU A 62 -9.30 8.19 -9.17
CA LEU A 62 -10.02 7.61 -10.30
C LEU A 62 -10.39 8.73 -11.24
N THR A 63 -9.88 8.67 -12.46
CA THR A 63 -9.96 9.76 -13.44
C THR A 63 -9.34 11.05 -12.87
N LYS A 64 -10.14 12.00 -12.38
CA LYS A 64 -9.69 13.26 -11.76
C LYS A 64 -10.21 13.46 -10.34
N THR A 65 -10.89 12.48 -9.78
CA THR A 65 -11.45 12.55 -8.44
C THR A 65 -10.55 11.78 -7.47
N LYS A 66 -10.22 12.42 -6.35
CA LYS A 66 -9.45 11.81 -5.27
C LYS A 66 -10.40 11.03 -4.35
N PHE A 67 -10.06 9.78 -4.09
CA PHE A 67 -10.76 8.93 -3.14
C PHE A 67 -9.81 8.57 -1.98
N HIS A 68 -10.40 8.24 -0.84
CA HIS A 68 -9.67 7.65 0.27
C HIS A 68 -10.50 6.58 0.96
N THR A 69 -9.82 5.61 1.56
CA THR A 69 -10.44 4.55 2.36
C THR A 69 -9.50 4.10 3.48
N ASN A 70 -10.06 3.67 4.60
CA ASN A 70 -9.30 3.11 5.71
C ASN A 70 -9.31 1.59 5.59
N VAL A 71 -8.13 0.98 5.69
CA VAL A 71 -7.97 -0.48 5.60
C VAL A 71 -6.93 -0.96 6.60
N GLN A 72 -7.00 -2.23 6.94
CA GLN A 72 -5.92 -2.90 7.67
C GLN A 72 -4.94 -3.51 6.68
N ALA A 73 -3.68 -3.10 6.75
CA ALA A 73 -2.63 -3.69 5.95
C ALA A 73 -2.38 -5.14 6.36
N LYS A 74 -2.17 -6.01 5.36
CA LYS A 74 -1.71 -7.38 5.55
C LYS A 74 -0.47 -7.58 4.71
N SER A 75 0.62 -8.02 5.33
CA SER A 75 1.79 -8.48 4.60
C SER A 75 1.53 -9.92 4.13
N SER A 76 1.60 -10.15 2.83
CA SER A 76 1.59 -11.51 2.27
C SER A 76 3.03 -11.95 2.05
N GLU A 77 3.51 -12.92 2.84
CA GLU A 77 4.70 -13.68 2.46
C GLU A 77 4.35 -14.55 1.26
N ARG A 78 4.79 -14.18 0.06
CA ARG A 78 4.79 -15.13 -1.05
C ARG A 78 5.90 -16.13 -0.77
N GLU A 79 5.53 -17.36 -0.37
CA GLU A 79 6.44 -18.50 -0.50
C GLU A 79 6.93 -18.54 -1.94
N LYS A 80 8.20 -18.20 -2.17
CA LYS A 80 8.85 -18.49 -3.45
C LYS A 80 8.88 -20.01 -3.58
N LYS A 81 7.91 -20.59 -4.29
CA LYS A 81 8.10 -21.91 -4.90
C LYS A 81 9.21 -21.78 -5.93
N ILE A 82 10.45 -21.94 -5.48
CA ILE A 82 11.58 -22.18 -6.36
C ILE A 82 11.37 -23.60 -6.89
N SER A 83 10.77 -23.71 -8.07
CA SER A 83 10.84 -24.97 -8.82
C SER A 83 12.31 -25.19 -9.18
N ARG A 84 12.92 -26.21 -8.56
CA ARG A 84 14.19 -26.77 -9.03
C ARG A 84 13.96 -27.59 -10.29
#